data_AF-A0A0K8TG52-F1
#
_entry.id   AF-A0A0K8TG52-F1
#
_cell.length_a   1.000
_cell.length_b   1.000
_cell.length_c   1.000
_cell.angle_alpha   90.00
_cell.angle_beta   90.00
_cell.angle_gamma   90.00
#
_symmetry.space_group_name_H-M   'P 1'
#
loop_
_entity.id
_entity.type
_entity.pdbx_description
1 polymer ?
#
loop_
_entity_poly.entity_id
_entity_poly.type
_entity_poly.pdbx_seq_one_letter_code
_entity_poly.pdbx_strand_id
1 'polypeptide(L)'
;QPQRLVPGSPVRHLFTAFEFTYLVITSAYAAELYDYLTIPRTTKPINSVVDLAESNIIWMTDHEVWVFGIMHAEDSNIRKAASNFRAYPTPELIKLSESDVPYGLGIERMAGGHYTELPYITEKFINKSRVMRDNYYVSPLVVNMQKGSPYANRLNDIIGRMENGGLYYAWEADCVRKYLNYTKQLDMQWSTRPIKYPPKILNVADLEGAFLLYFIGTALAVGFFFLELYFERGLKLKNSFLNPTPKWFDEYLMGEKGSNG
;
A
#
# COMPACT_ATOMS: atom_id res chain seq x y z
N GLN A 1 5.08 47.03 30.15
CA GLN A 1 5.53 46.03 31.15
C GLN A 1 4.74 44.75 30.90
N PRO A 2 5.36 43.57 30.76
CA PRO A 2 4.59 42.34 30.63
C PRO A 2 3.79 42.15 31.92
N GLN A 3 2.48 41.99 31.78
CA GLN A 3 1.55 41.75 32.87
C GLN A 3 2.00 40.47 33.58
N ARG A 4 2.51 40.59 34.82
CA ARG A 4 2.93 39.43 35.61
C ARG A 4 1.73 38.50 35.75
N LEU A 5 1.84 37.28 35.22
CA LEU A 5 0.85 36.21 35.42
C LEU A 5 0.61 36.07 36.93
N VAL A 6 -0.58 36.48 37.38
CA VAL A 6 -0.94 36.48 38.80
C VAL A 6 -0.85 35.04 39.32
N PRO A 7 -0.05 34.77 40.37
CA PRO A 7 0.03 33.44 40.95
C PRO A 7 -1.36 33.02 41.47
N GLY A 8 -1.87 31.89 40.98
CA GLY A 8 -3.23 31.39 41.28
C GLY A 8 -4.32 31.73 40.26
N SER A 9 -3.99 32.42 39.15
CA SER A 9 -4.96 32.71 38.10
C SER A 9 -5.40 31.46 37.33
N PRO A 10 -6.71 31.23 37.09
CA PRO A 10 -7.23 30.15 36.24
C PRO A 10 -6.63 30.16 34.83
N VAL A 11 -6.28 31.35 34.33
CA VAL A 11 -5.66 31.55 33.01
C VAL A 11 -4.31 30.85 32.93
N ARG A 12 -3.52 30.85 34.02
CA ARG A 12 -2.22 30.17 34.04
C ARG A 12 -2.38 28.67 33.89
N HIS A 13 -3.35 28.08 34.60
CA HIS A 13 -3.64 26.66 34.53
C HIS A 13 -4.09 26.26 33.12
N LEU A 14 -4.93 27.09 32.49
CA LEU A 14 -5.38 26.89 31.12
C LEU A 14 -4.22 26.95 30.11
N PHE A 15 -3.35 27.97 30.19
CA PHE A 15 -2.15 28.06 29.33
C PHE A 15 -1.23 26.85 29.52
N THR A 16 -0.93 26.48 30.78
CA THR A 16 -0.06 25.32 31.04
C THR A 16 -0.67 24.01 30.53
N ALA A 17 -2.00 23.86 30.61
CA ALA A 17 -2.68 22.67 30.08
C ALA A 17 -2.64 22.65 28.54
N PHE A 18 -2.82 23.79 27.88
CA PHE A 18 -2.68 23.91 26.43
C PHE A 18 -1.26 23.64 25.96
N GLU A 19 -0.24 24.16 26.65
CA GLU A 19 1.17 23.91 26.32
C GLU A 19 1.52 22.43 26.45
N PHE A 20 1.08 21.77 27.52
CA PHE A 20 1.27 20.33 27.69
C PHE A 20 0.58 19.53 26.58
N THR A 21 -0.66 19.89 26.27
CA THR A 21 -1.43 19.23 25.21
C THR A 21 -0.74 19.42 23.85
N TYR A 22 -0.27 20.64 23.55
CA TYR A 22 0.46 20.94 22.34
C TYR A 22 1.75 20.12 22.24
N LEU A 23 2.53 20.02 23.31
CA LEU A 23 3.75 19.23 23.35
C LEU A 23 3.48 17.74 23.09
N VAL A 24 2.43 17.19 23.70
CA VAL A 24 2.06 15.77 23.51
C VAL A 24 1.59 15.53 22.08
N ILE A 25 0.72 16.39 21.53
CA ILE A 25 0.19 16.21 20.18
C ILE A 25 1.30 16.37 19.13
N THR A 26 2.16 17.37 19.27
CA THR A 26 3.25 17.62 18.32
C THR A 26 4.31 16.52 18.34
N SER A 27 4.68 16.00 19.51
CA SER A 27 5.61 14.88 19.61
C SER A 27 5.04 13.58 19.05
N ALA A 28 3.77 13.26 19.35
CA ALA A 28 3.08 12.11 18.77
C ALA A 28 2.96 12.21 17.25
N TYR A 29 2.56 13.37 16.73
CA TYR A 29 2.48 13.63 15.30
C TYR A 29 3.84 13.50 14.61
N ALA A 30 4.90 14.06 15.19
CA ALA A 30 6.25 13.95 14.61
C ALA A 30 6.74 12.50 14.57
N ALA A 31 6.43 11.71 15.59
CA ALA A 31 6.79 10.29 15.65
C ALA A 31 6.05 9.47 14.58
N GLU A 32 4.72 9.64 14.45
CA GLU A 32 3.94 8.95 13.41
C GLU A 32 4.32 9.42 12.00
N LEU A 33 4.54 10.72 11.81
CA LEU A 33 4.97 11.26 10.52
C LEU A 33 6.32 10.66 10.11
N TYR A 34 7.25 10.49 11.04
CA TYR A 34 8.51 9.82 10.78
C TYR A 34 8.30 8.35 10.36
N ASP A 35 7.43 7.61 11.04
CA ASP A 35 7.10 6.24 10.69
C ASP A 35 6.49 6.14 9.28
N TYR A 36 5.54 7.02 8.97
CA TYR A 36 4.90 7.11 7.65
C TYR A 36 5.86 7.48 6.52
N LEU A 37 6.87 8.30 6.81
CA LEU A 37 7.84 8.75 5.82
C LEU A 37 8.99 7.76 5.62
N THR A 38 9.32 6.96 6.65
CA THR A 38 10.46 6.03 6.60
C THR A 38 10.09 4.60 6.22
N ILE A 39 8.89 4.14 6.58
CA ILE A 39 8.42 2.78 6.21
C ILE A 39 7.58 2.87 4.93
N PRO A 40 8.02 2.24 3.82
CA PRO A 40 7.22 2.22 2.61
C PRO A 40 5.95 1.41 2.84
N ARG A 41 4.81 1.98 2.44
CA ARG A 41 3.53 1.28 2.47
C ARG A 41 3.50 0.24 1.37
N THR A 42 3.47 -1.03 1.76
CA THR A 42 3.27 -2.14 0.84
C THR A 42 1.80 -2.56 0.84
N THR A 43 1.33 -3.08 -0.29
CA THR A 43 0.02 -3.72 -0.35
C THR A 43 0.05 -5.04 0.43
N LYS A 44 -1.13 -5.48 0.90
CA LYS A 44 -1.27 -6.80 1.53
C LYS A 44 -0.71 -7.87 0.57
N PRO A 45 0.27 -8.69 0.99
CA PRO A 45 0.82 -9.72 0.14
C PRO A 45 -0.20 -10.83 -0.11
N ILE A 46 -0.17 -11.41 -1.30
CA ILE A 46 -0.99 -12.57 -1.68
C ILE A 46 -0.30 -13.83 -1.15
N ASN A 47 -0.79 -14.38 -0.03
CA ASN A 47 -0.17 -15.55 0.61
C ASN A 47 -1.03 -16.81 0.53
N SER A 48 -2.32 -16.68 0.23
CA SER A 48 -3.27 -17.79 0.15
C SER A 48 -4.12 -17.73 -1.11
N VAL A 49 -4.81 -18.83 -1.43
CA VAL A 49 -5.77 -18.89 -2.54
C VAL A 49 -6.91 -17.89 -2.35
N VAL A 50 -7.31 -17.63 -1.10
CA VAL A 50 -8.34 -16.63 -0.78
C VAL A 50 -7.84 -15.23 -1.15
N ASP A 51 -6.62 -14.88 -0.76
CA ASP A 51 -6.01 -13.59 -1.13
C ASP A 51 -5.87 -13.46 -2.66
N LEU A 52 -5.51 -14.57 -3.34
CA LEU A 52 -5.40 -14.59 -4.79
C LEU A 52 -6.75 -14.35 -5.47
N ALA A 53 -7.81 -14.98 -4.96
CA ALA A 53 -9.18 -14.79 -5.43
C ALA A 53 -9.71 -13.37 -5.15
N GLU A 54 -9.31 -12.74 -4.05
CA GLU A 54 -9.65 -11.34 -3.72
C GLU A 54 -8.91 -10.33 -4.60
N SER A 55 -7.64 -10.61 -4.91
CA SER A 55 -6.77 -9.70 -5.69
C SER A 55 -7.22 -9.50 -7.13
N ASN A 56 -7.98 -10.44 -7.70
CA ASN A 56 -8.36 -10.52 -9.11
C ASN A 56 -7.16 -10.40 -10.09
N ILE A 57 -5.95 -10.75 -9.67
CA ILE A 57 -4.78 -10.80 -10.55
C ILE A 57 -4.96 -11.91 -11.58
N ILE A 58 -4.57 -11.61 -12.82
CA ILE A 58 -4.41 -12.60 -13.88
C ILE A 58 -3.10 -13.34 -13.62
N TRP A 59 -3.20 -14.68 -13.55
CA TRP A 59 -2.03 -15.53 -13.45
C TRP A 59 -1.96 -16.48 -14.64
N MET A 60 -0.73 -16.80 -15.05
CA MET A 60 -0.48 -17.45 -16.33
C MET A 60 0.56 -18.56 -16.23
N THR A 61 0.42 -19.56 -17.11
CA THR A 61 1.39 -20.63 -17.34
C THR A 61 1.41 -21.01 -18.82
N ASP A 62 2.27 -21.97 -19.17
CA ASP A 62 2.50 -22.46 -20.51
C ASP A 62 1.40 -23.38 -21.05
N HIS A 63 0.61 -23.99 -20.16
CA HIS A 63 -0.42 -24.95 -20.54
C HIS A 63 -1.65 -24.90 -19.62
N GLU A 64 -2.83 -25.22 -20.15
CA GLU A 64 -4.06 -25.36 -19.38
C GLU A 64 -4.07 -26.50 -18.35
N VAL A 65 -3.06 -27.39 -18.35
CA VAL A 65 -3.02 -28.55 -17.44
C VAL A 65 -2.96 -28.12 -15.98
N TRP A 66 -2.37 -26.95 -15.73
CA TRP A 66 -2.26 -26.34 -14.41
C TRP A 66 -3.60 -26.09 -13.70
N VAL A 67 -4.70 -25.97 -14.46
CA VAL A 67 -6.04 -25.74 -13.90
C VAL A 67 -6.96 -26.95 -13.98
N PHE A 68 -6.61 -28.02 -14.71
CA PHE A 68 -7.52 -29.14 -14.92
C PHE A 68 -8.02 -29.79 -13.62
N GLY A 69 -7.14 -29.95 -12.62
CA GLY A 69 -7.50 -30.55 -11.33
C GLY A 69 -8.39 -29.69 -10.44
N ILE A 70 -8.53 -28.39 -10.74
CA ILE A 70 -9.15 -27.39 -9.86
C ILE A 70 -10.32 -26.65 -10.51
N MET A 71 -10.53 -26.78 -11.82
CA MET A 71 -11.66 -26.18 -12.53
C MET A 71 -13.03 -26.59 -11.98
N HIS A 72 -13.11 -27.80 -11.41
CA HIS A 72 -14.33 -28.36 -10.83
C HIS A 72 -14.29 -28.41 -9.29
N ALA A 73 -13.42 -27.62 -8.66
CA ALA A 73 -13.39 -27.53 -7.21
C ALA A 73 -14.72 -26.96 -6.67
N GLU A 74 -15.20 -27.52 -5.56
CA GLU A 74 -16.42 -27.07 -4.89
C GLU A 74 -16.24 -25.70 -4.22
N ASP A 75 -15.01 -25.37 -3.80
CA ASP A 75 -14.69 -24.10 -3.16
C ASP A 75 -14.79 -22.94 -4.17
N SER A 76 -15.62 -21.95 -3.82
CA SER A 76 -15.81 -20.74 -4.62
C SER A 76 -14.53 -19.93 -4.82
N ASN A 77 -13.62 -19.92 -3.84
CA ASN A 77 -12.38 -19.15 -3.91
C ASN A 77 -11.40 -19.75 -4.92
N ILE A 78 -11.23 -21.08 -4.89
CA ILE A 78 -10.42 -21.81 -5.86
C ILE A 78 -10.97 -21.59 -7.27
N ARG A 79 -12.27 -21.77 -7.46
CA ARG A 79 -12.92 -21.56 -8.76
C ARG A 79 -12.77 -20.13 -9.27
N LYS A 80 -12.89 -19.13 -8.39
CA LYS A 80 -12.68 -17.72 -8.75
C LYS A 80 -11.22 -17.46 -9.14
N ALA A 81 -10.26 -17.95 -8.37
CA ALA A 81 -8.85 -17.83 -8.71
C ALA A 81 -8.52 -18.54 -10.05
N ALA A 82 -9.11 -19.72 -10.30
CA ALA A 82 -8.96 -20.46 -11.55
C ALA A 82 -9.56 -19.71 -12.75
N SER A 83 -10.65 -18.96 -12.57
CA SER A 83 -11.27 -18.18 -13.65
C SER A 83 -10.36 -17.06 -14.21
N ASN A 84 -9.42 -16.59 -13.40
CA ASN A 84 -8.41 -15.58 -13.79
C ASN A 84 -7.17 -16.17 -14.47
N PHE A 85 -7.12 -17.49 -14.64
CA PHE A 85 -6.03 -18.17 -15.31
C PHE A 85 -6.01 -17.91 -16.82
N ARG A 86 -4.81 -17.77 -17.41
CA ARG A 86 -4.61 -17.70 -18.86
C ARG A 86 -3.38 -18.53 -19.26
N ALA A 87 -3.53 -19.37 -20.28
CA ALA A 87 -2.41 -20.10 -20.86
C ALA A 87 -1.84 -19.34 -22.06
N TYR A 88 -0.52 -19.16 -22.10
CA TYR A 88 0.18 -18.54 -23.23
C TYR A 88 1.43 -19.33 -23.61
N PRO A 89 1.87 -19.30 -24.88
CA PRO A 89 3.15 -19.88 -25.27
C PRO A 89 4.32 -19.25 -24.49
N THR A 90 5.35 -20.05 -24.18
CA THR A 90 6.53 -19.62 -23.42
C THR A 90 7.17 -18.30 -23.88
N PRO A 91 7.35 -18.02 -25.19
CA PRO A 91 7.94 -16.75 -25.62
C PRO A 91 7.08 -15.52 -25.28
N GLU A 92 5.76 -15.68 -25.22
CA GLU A 92 4.83 -14.62 -24.84
C GLU A 92 4.80 -14.43 -23.32
N LEU A 93 4.82 -15.53 -22.56
CA LEU A 93 4.95 -15.49 -21.09
C LEU A 93 6.19 -14.72 -20.64
N ILE A 94 7.33 -14.90 -21.30
CA ILE A 94 8.56 -14.15 -20.98
C ILE A 94 8.37 -12.64 -21.20
N LYS A 95 7.68 -12.24 -22.29
CA LYS A 95 7.42 -10.82 -22.55
C LYS A 95 6.46 -10.23 -21.51
N LEU A 96 5.39 -10.96 -21.19
CA LEU A 96 4.41 -10.54 -20.20
C LEU A 96 5.01 -10.51 -18.79
N SER A 97 5.83 -11.49 -18.44
CA SER A 97 6.53 -11.55 -17.15
C SER A 97 7.54 -10.43 -16.99
N GLU A 98 8.08 -9.85 -18.06
CA GLU A 98 8.97 -8.69 -17.99
C GLU A 98 8.24 -7.34 -18.04
N SER A 99 6.94 -7.31 -18.35
CA SER A 99 6.14 -6.07 -18.41
C SER A 99 5.86 -5.44 -17.04
N ASP A 100 5.52 -4.15 -17.00
CA ASP A 100 5.19 -3.42 -15.75
C ASP A 100 3.80 -3.78 -15.18
N VAL A 101 3.02 -4.60 -15.89
CA VAL A 101 1.69 -5.02 -15.45
C VAL A 101 1.82 -6.13 -14.39
N PRO A 102 1.05 -6.06 -13.28
CA PRO A 102 1.14 -7.04 -12.20
C PRO A 102 0.46 -8.37 -12.59
N TYR A 103 1.24 -9.27 -13.20
CA TYR A 103 0.83 -10.64 -13.49
C TYR A 103 1.39 -11.64 -12.47
N GLY A 104 0.64 -12.71 -12.23
CA GLY A 104 1.13 -13.91 -11.53
C GLY A 104 1.67 -14.95 -12.51
N LEU A 105 2.70 -15.69 -12.12
CA LEU A 105 3.16 -16.88 -12.85
C LEU A 105 2.94 -18.12 -12.00
N GLY A 106 2.46 -19.19 -12.62
CA GLY A 106 2.39 -20.50 -11.97
C GLY A 106 3.79 -21.11 -11.85
N ILE A 107 4.00 -21.82 -10.75
CA ILE A 107 5.22 -22.53 -10.45
C ILE A 107 4.91 -23.73 -9.56
N GLU A 108 5.65 -24.82 -9.72
CA GLU A 108 5.54 -25.98 -8.84
C GLU A 108 6.56 -25.89 -7.72
N ARG A 109 6.09 -26.18 -6.51
CA ARG A 109 6.93 -26.42 -5.35
C ARG A 109 7.04 -27.93 -5.16
N MET A 110 8.27 -28.44 -5.26
CA MET A 110 8.59 -29.84 -5.01
C MET A 110 8.45 -30.17 -3.52
N ALA A 111 8.36 -31.46 -3.20
CA ALA A 111 8.04 -31.93 -1.86
C ALA A 111 9.12 -31.57 -0.82
N GLY A 112 10.39 -31.52 -1.21
CA GLY A 112 11.50 -31.02 -0.40
C GLY A 112 11.56 -29.49 -0.28
N GLY A 113 10.64 -28.78 -0.89
CA GLY A 113 10.47 -27.33 -0.77
C GLY A 113 11.26 -26.50 -1.79
N HIS A 114 11.95 -27.15 -2.73
CA HIS A 114 12.55 -26.47 -3.88
C HIS A 114 11.51 -26.16 -4.95
N TYR A 115 11.86 -25.29 -5.88
CA TYR A 115 10.96 -24.83 -6.94
C TYR A 115 11.43 -25.32 -8.31
N THR A 116 10.48 -25.63 -9.21
CA THR A 116 10.81 -25.99 -10.59
C THR A 116 11.27 -24.77 -11.37
N GLU A 117 12.36 -24.89 -12.14
CA GLU A 117 12.81 -23.82 -13.03
C GLU A 117 12.16 -23.93 -14.40
N LEU A 118 11.18 -23.06 -14.63
CA LEU A 118 10.50 -22.95 -15.92
C LEU A 118 11.11 -21.80 -16.73
N PRO A 119 11.21 -21.89 -18.07
CA PRO A 119 11.91 -20.88 -18.86
C PRO A 119 11.33 -19.46 -18.74
N TYR A 120 10.04 -19.34 -18.42
CA TYR A 120 9.37 -18.06 -18.23
C TYR A 120 9.59 -17.41 -16.86
N ILE A 121 10.23 -18.13 -15.91
CA ILE A 121 10.61 -17.61 -14.60
C ILE A 121 12.01 -16.98 -14.72
N THR A 122 12.01 -15.74 -15.20
CA THR A 122 13.23 -14.95 -15.38
C THR A 122 13.69 -14.33 -14.07
N GLU A 123 14.98 -14.00 -13.95
CA GLU A 123 15.53 -13.32 -12.76
C GLU A 123 14.88 -11.95 -12.56
N LYS A 124 14.56 -11.26 -13.65
CA LYS A 124 13.81 -10.00 -13.62
C LYS A 124 12.44 -10.18 -12.98
N PHE A 125 11.72 -11.26 -13.31
CA PHE A 125 10.44 -11.55 -12.70
C PHE A 125 10.58 -11.89 -11.22
N ILE A 126 11.56 -12.72 -10.84
CA ILE A 126 11.81 -13.08 -9.43
C ILE A 126 12.05 -11.82 -8.59
N ASN A 127 12.85 -10.86 -9.09
CA ASN A 127 13.18 -9.64 -8.36
C ASN A 127 11.99 -8.70 -8.09
N LYS A 128 10.93 -8.76 -8.89
CA LYS A 128 9.73 -7.92 -8.73
C LYS A 128 8.53 -8.66 -8.14
N SER A 129 8.65 -9.97 -7.97
CA SER A 129 7.54 -10.82 -7.54
C SER A 129 7.86 -11.47 -6.20
N ARG A 130 6.84 -12.11 -5.63
CA ARG A 130 6.95 -12.86 -4.39
C ARG A 130 6.20 -14.16 -4.57
N VAL A 131 6.81 -15.24 -4.09
CA VAL A 131 6.16 -16.55 -4.09
C VAL A 131 5.06 -16.55 -3.02
N MET A 132 3.88 -17.04 -3.39
CA MET A 132 2.77 -17.25 -2.46
C MET A 132 3.20 -18.24 -1.36
N ARG A 133 2.88 -17.96 -0.10
CA ARG A 133 3.30 -18.80 1.02
C ARG A 133 2.64 -20.17 0.97
N ASP A 134 1.32 -20.18 0.79
CA ASP A 134 0.52 -21.38 0.76
C ASP A 134 0.42 -21.86 -0.69
N ASN A 135 0.40 -23.18 -0.89
CA ASN A 135 0.27 -23.74 -2.23
C ASN A 135 -1.14 -23.48 -2.76
N TYR A 136 -1.26 -23.22 -4.06
CA TYR A 136 -2.57 -23.08 -4.69
C TYR A 136 -3.38 -24.38 -4.57
N TYR A 137 -2.74 -25.49 -4.94
CA TYR A 137 -3.21 -26.85 -4.71
C TYR A 137 -1.99 -27.74 -4.58
N VAL A 138 -2.18 -28.96 -4.07
CA VAL A 138 -1.12 -29.96 -3.97
C VAL A 138 -1.57 -31.17 -4.75
N SER A 139 -0.71 -31.64 -5.66
CA SER A 139 -0.89 -32.89 -6.37
C SER A 139 0.33 -33.77 -6.16
N PRO A 140 0.15 -35.08 -5.88
CA PRO A 140 1.27 -36.01 -5.89
C PRO A 140 1.80 -36.15 -7.32
N LEU A 141 3.11 -36.35 -7.44
CA LEU A 141 3.72 -36.79 -8.70
C LEU A 141 3.41 -38.28 -8.89
N VAL A 142 2.86 -38.65 -10.05
CA VAL A 142 2.45 -40.02 -10.34
C VAL A 142 3.23 -40.60 -11.51
N VAL A 143 3.50 -41.90 -11.45
CA VAL A 143 4.02 -42.66 -12.60
C VAL A 143 2.85 -43.36 -13.28
N ASN A 144 2.57 -42.97 -14.52
CA ASN A 144 1.53 -43.60 -15.32
C ASN A 144 2.06 -44.86 -16.00
N MET A 145 1.36 -45.98 -15.86
CA MET A 145 1.71 -47.27 -16.46
C MET A 145 0.53 -47.84 -17.25
N GLN A 146 0.82 -48.73 -18.20
CA GLN A 146 -0.23 -49.45 -18.92
C GLN A 146 -1.10 -50.25 -17.94
N LYS A 147 -2.42 -50.19 -18.13
CA LYS A 147 -3.38 -50.93 -17.32
C LYS A 147 -3.05 -52.43 -17.36
N GLY A 148 -2.96 -53.04 -16.19
CA GLY A 148 -2.60 -54.46 -16.05
C GLY A 148 -1.10 -54.74 -16.15
N SER A 149 -0.23 -53.72 -16.10
CA SER A 149 1.21 -53.93 -16.07
C SER A 149 1.60 -54.80 -14.87
N PRO A 150 2.37 -55.89 -15.08
CA PRO A 150 2.80 -56.76 -13.98
C PRO A 150 3.76 -56.06 -13.01
N TYR A 151 4.34 -54.92 -13.41
CA TYR A 151 5.31 -54.17 -12.62
C TYR A 151 4.68 -53.12 -11.70
N ALA A 152 3.40 -52.79 -11.88
CA ALA A 152 2.76 -51.67 -11.18
C ALA A 152 2.82 -51.81 -9.66
N ASN A 153 2.41 -52.97 -9.12
CA ASN A 153 2.43 -53.23 -7.69
C ASN A 153 3.86 -53.16 -7.12
N ARG A 154 4.81 -53.78 -7.81
CA ARG A 154 6.20 -53.81 -7.36
C ARG A 154 6.82 -52.42 -7.36
N LEU A 155 6.54 -51.60 -8.37
CA LEU A 155 7.02 -50.22 -8.44
C LEU A 155 6.41 -49.38 -7.32
N ASN A 156 5.10 -49.52 -7.09
CA ASN A 156 4.40 -48.83 -6.01
C ASN A 156 5.01 -49.15 -4.63
N ASP A 157 5.35 -50.42 -4.36
CA ASP A 157 6.02 -50.83 -3.12
C ASP A 157 7.44 -50.24 -2.97
N ILE A 158 8.15 -50.03 -4.08
CA ILE A 158 9.47 -49.39 -4.06
C ILE A 158 9.32 -47.91 -3.74
N ILE A 159 8.41 -47.22 -4.44
CA ILE A 159 8.14 -45.79 -4.23
C ILE A 159 7.68 -45.55 -2.79
N GLY A 160 6.74 -46.35 -2.27
CA GLY A 160 6.26 -46.22 -0.90
C GLY A 160 7.36 -46.43 0.15
N ARG A 161 8.33 -47.33 -0.11
CA ARG A 161 9.51 -47.48 0.76
C ARG A 161 10.46 -46.29 0.67
N MET A 162 10.66 -45.72 -0.52
CA MET A 162 11.47 -44.51 -0.69
C MET A 162 10.84 -43.30 -0.01
N GLU A 163 9.51 -43.18 -0.07
CA GLU A 163 8.74 -42.14 0.60
C GLU A 163 8.81 -42.27 2.12
N ASN A 164 8.51 -43.46 2.66
CA ASN A 164 8.61 -43.74 4.09
C ASN A 164 10.03 -43.57 4.64
N GLY A 165 11.04 -43.85 3.82
CA GLY A 165 12.45 -43.65 4.17
C GLY A 165 12.96 -42.22 3.97
N GLY A 166 12.15 -41.30 3.43
CA GLY A 166 12.56 -39.93 3.11
C GLY A 166 13.66 -39.82 2.05
N LEU A 167 13.94 -40.90 1.31
CA LEU A 167 15.04 -40.95 0.33
C LEU A 167 14.83 -39.96 -0.82
N TYR A 168 13.58 -39.67 -1.17
CA TYR A 168 13.24 -38.72 -2.22
C TYR A 168 13.65 -37.28 -1.87
N TYR A 169 13.68 -36.89 -0.59
CA TYR A 169 14.17 -35.56 -0.19
C TYR A 169 15.66 -35.40 -0.47
N ALA A 170 16.45 -36.42 -0.14
CA ALA A 170 17.88 -36.42 -0.42
C ALA A 170 18.14 -36.43 -1.93
N TRP A 171 17.36 -37.20 -2.68
CA TRP A 171 17.44 -37.24 -4.14
C TRP A 171 17.05 -35.90 -4.78
N GLU A 172 15.98 -35.27 -4.33
CA GLU A 172 15.56 -33.93 -4.78
C GLU A 172 16.67 -32.91 -4.52
N ALA A 173 17.23 -32.87 -3.30
CA ALA A 173 18.31 -31.95 -2.96
C ALA A 173 19.56 -32.15 -3.83
N ASP A 174 19.89 -33.41 -4.18
CA ASP A 174 21.01 -33.71 -5.07
C ASP A 174 20.73 -33.30 -6.52
N CYS A 175 19.52 -33.55 -7.03
CA CYS A 175 19.10 -33.10 -8.36
C CYS A 175 19.09 -31.58 -8.47
N VAL A 176 18.54 -30.88 -7.47
CA VAL A 176 18.49 -29.41 -7.44
C VAL A 176 19.91 -28.84 -7.49
N ARG A 177 20.82 -29.39 -6.68
CA ARG A 177 22.22 -28.93 -6.65
C ARG A 177 22.94 -29.14 -7.99
N LYS A 178 22.61 -30.21 -8.71
CA LYS A 178 23.27 -30.59 -9.96
C LYS A 178 22.69 -29.87 -11.20
N TYR A 179 21.40 -29.63 -11.21
CA TYR A 179 20.67 -29.24 -12.43
C TYR A 179 19.99 -27.88 -12.36
N LEU A 180 19.71 -27.34 -11.17
CA LEU A 180 19.01 -26.06 -11.00
C LEU A 180 19.98 -24.95 -10.55
N ASN A 181 19.58 -23.71 -10.78
CA ASN A 181 20.33 -22.53 -10.37
C ASN A 181 20.06 -22.23 -8.88
N TYR A 182 21.08 -22.48 -8.06
CA TYR A 182 21.02 -22.24 -6.61
C TYR A 182 20.60 -20.82 -6.24
N THR A 183 21.08 -19.79 -6.96
CA THR A 183 20.76 -18.39 -6.66
C THR A 183 19.27 -18.12 -6.86
N LYS A 184 18.70 -18.59 -7.98
CA LYS A 184 17.27 -18.46 -8.25
C LYS A 184 16.44 -19.14 -7.16
N GLN A 185 16.79 -20.37 -6.78
CA GLN A 185 16.09 -21.09 -5.71
C GLN A 185 16.09 -20.30 -4.40
N LEU A 186 17.23 -19.72 -4.05
CA LEU A 186 17.40 -18.95 -2.83
C LEU A 186 16.57 -17.66 -2.84
N ASP A 187 16.60 -16.93 -3.95
CA ASP A 187 15.82 -15.70 -4.14
C ASP A 187 14.32 -15.98 -4.03
N MET A 188 13.85 -17.06 -4.65
CA MET A 188 12.45 -17.49 -4.56
C MET A 188 12.05 -17.88 -3.14
N GLN A 189 12.89 -18.64 -2.43
CA GLN A 189 12.64 -19.00 -1.04
C GLN A 189 12.64 -17.76 -0.12
N TRP A 190 13.54 -16.82 -0.34
CA TRP A 190 13.69 -15.62 0.48
C TRP A 190 12.70 -14.51 0.14
N SER A 191 12.03 -14.57 -1.02
CA SER A 191 11.00 -13.60 -1.42
C SER A 191 9.86 -13.45 -0.39
N THR A 192 9.63 -14.48 0.42
CA THR A 192 8.60 -14.50 1.47
C THR A 192 9.00 -13.79 2.76
N ARG A 193 10.29 -13.50 2.95
CA ARG A 193 10.78 -12.83 4.16
C ARG A 193 10.33 -11.37 4.18
N PRO A 194 10.10 -10.79 5.37
CA PRO A 194 9.83 -9.36 5.48
C PRO A 194 11.07 -8.60 5.00
N ILE A 195 10.90 -7.85 3.90
CA ILE A 195 11.96 -7.00 3.36
C ILE A 195 12.16 -5.86 4.36
N LYS A 196 13.38 -5.76 4.90
CA LYS A 196 13.79 -4.56 5.64
C LYS A 196 14.10 -3.49 4.61
N TYR A 197 13.16 -2.58 4.42
CA TYR A 197 13.41 -1.44 3.55
C TYR A 197 14.45 -0.53 4.19
N PRO A 198 15.45 -0.06 3.44
CA PRO A 198 16.28 1.02 3.92
C PRO A 198 15.40 2.25 4.15
N PRO A 199 15.78 3.17 5.06
CA PRO A 199 15.02 4.39 5.30
C PRO A 199 14.82 5.13 3.97
N LYS A 200 13.56 5.41 3.62
CA LYS A 200 13.24 6.18 2.40
C LYS A 200 13.88 7.57 2.52
N ILE A 201 14.58 7.98 1.46
CA ILE A 201 15.10 9.35 1.35
C ILE A 201 13.91 10.28 1.06
N LEU A 202 13.77 11.32 1.88
CA LEU A 202 12.70 12.30 1.79
C LEU A 202 12.86 13.16 0.55
N ASN A 203 11.82 13.19 -0.29
CA ASN A 203 11.76 14.06 -1.46
C ASN A 203 10.85 15.27 -1.18
N VAL A 204 11.01 16.34 -1.95
CA VAL A 204 10.14 17.54 -1.85
C VAL A 204 8.67 17.19 -2.10
N ALA A 205 8.39 16.18 -2.93
CA ALA A 205 7.05 15.66 -3.16
C ALA A 205 6.37 15.17 -1.88
N ASP A 206 7.12 14.63 -0.91
CA ASP A 206 6.55 14.17 0.36
C ASP A 206 6.10 15.35 1.27
N LEU A 207 6.57 16.57 0.99
CA LEU A 207 6.24 17.80 1.71
C LEU A 207 5.16 18.65 1.00
N GLU A 208 4.68 18.20 -0.17
CA GLU A 208 3.74 18.97 -1.01
C GLU A 208 2.48 19.38 -0.26
N GLY A 209 1.91 18.47 0.56
CA GLY A 209 0.72 18.75 1.35
C GLY A 209 0.90 19.91 2.34
N ALA A 210 2.07 20.05 2.95
CA ALA A 210 2.37 21.14 3.88
C ALA A 210 2.42 22.49 3.14
N PHE A 211 3.03 22.51 1.96
CA PHE A 211 3.07 23.70 1.11
C PHE A 211 1.68 24.09 0.58
N LEU A 212 0.86 23.12 0.19
CA LEU A 212 -0.52 23.37 -0.24
C LEU A 212 -1.36 23.97 0.90
N LEU A 213 -1.25 23.44 2.11
CA LEU A 213 -1.97 23.97 3.27
C LEU A 213 -1.56 25.41 3.59
N TYR A 214 -0.26 25.70 3.55
CA TYR A 214 0.26 27.05 3.73
C TYR A 214 -0.23 28.02 2.65
N PHE A 215 -0.25 27.58 1.39
CA PHE A 215 -0.73 28.38 0.28
C PHE A 215 -2.23 28.70 0.42
N ILE A 216 -3.06 27.71 0.75
CA ILE A 216 -4.50 27.90 0.97
C ILE A 216 -4.74 28.86 2.14
N GLY A 217 -4.03 28.68 3.25
CA GLY A 217 -4.17 29.53 4.44
C GLY A 217 -3.80 30.99 4.17
N THR A 218 -2.70 31.21 3.44
CA THR A 218 -2.28 32.56 3.06
C THR A 218 -3.22 33.18 2.04
N ALA A 219 -3.71 32.43 1.05
CA ALA A 219 -4.71 32.91 0.10
C ALA A 219 -6.03 33.29 0.78
N LEU A 220 -6.50 32.49 1.74
CA LEU A 220 -7.70 32.82 2.53
C LEU A 220 -7.50 34.07 3.38
N ALA A 221 -6.37 34.21 4.06
CA ALA A 221 -6.07 35.39 4.87
C ALA A 221 -6.05 36.68 4.03
N VAL A 222 -5.42 36.62 2.85
CA VAL A 222 -5.41 37.73 1.88
C VAL A 222 -6.84 38.01 1.38
N GLY A 223 -7.63 36.97 1.07
CA GLY A 223 -9.03 37.11 0.66
C GLY A 223 -9.89 37.79 1.72
N PHE A 224 -9.78 37.38 2.99
CA PHE A 224 -10.50 37.99 4.10
C PHE A 224 -10.08 39.46 4.33
N PHE A 225 -8.79 39.76 4.19
CA PHE A 225 -8.31 41.14 4.29
C PHE A 225 -8.94 42.06 3.22
N PHE A 226 -9.05 41.58 1.96
CA PHE A 226 -9.72 42.34 0.92
C PHE A 226 -11.24 42.45 1.14
N LEU A 227 -11.88 41.40 1.65
CA LEU A 227 -13.30 41.45 2.02
C LEU A 227 -13.55 42.48 3.12
N GLU A 228 -12.71 42.51 4.15
CA GLU A 228 -12.80 43.50 5.24
C GLU A 228 -12.67 44.93 4.71
N LEU A 229 -11.68 45.20 3.83
CA LEU A 229 -11.53 46.50 3.19
C LEU A 229 -12.75 46.90 2.34
N TYR A 230 -13.36 45.94 1.64
CA TYR A 230 -14.57 46.18 0.85
C TYR A 230 -15.78 46.49 1.74
N PHE A 231 -15.99 45.71 2.81
CA PHE A 231 -17.06 45.96 3.77
C PHE A 231 -16.88 47.28 4.50
N GLU A 232 -15.67 47.64 4.93
CA GLU A 232 -15.40 48.95 5.54
C GLU A 232 -15.71 50.11 4.60
N ARG A 233 -15.30 50.01 3.33
CA ARG A 233 -15.60 51.05 2.32
C ARG A 233 -17.10 51.14 2.04
N GLY A 234 -17.80 50.01 1.93
CA GLY A 234 -19.25 49.97 1.76
C GLY A 234 -20.02 50.53 2.96
N LEU A 235 -19.56 50.24 4.19
CA LEU A 235 -20.10 50.80 5.43
C LEU A 235 -19.83 52.30 5.54
N LYS A 236 -18.63 52.77 5.17
CA LYS A 236 -18.31 54.21 5.13
C LYS A 236 -19.16 54.96 4.10
N LEU A 237 -19.39 54.38 2.92
CA LEU A 237 -20.30 54.94 1.90
C LEU A 237 -21.75 54.98 2.39
N LYS A 238 -22.25 53.90 2.99
CA LYS A 238 -23.61 53.84 3.55
C LYS A 238 -23.80 54.83 4.71
N ASN A 239 -22.82 54.97 5.60
CA ASN A 239 -22.85 55.95 6.70
C ASN A 239 -22.74 57.39 6.18
N SER A 240 -21.96 57.63 5.12
CA SER A 240 -21.89 58.93 4.43
C SER A 240 -23.19 59.29 3.70
N PHE A 241 -23.96 58.29 3.24
CA PHE A 241 -25.24 58.50 2.57
C PHE A 241 -26.41 58.67 3.56
N LEU A 242 -26.34 58.03 4.74
CA LEU A 242 -27.37 58.09 5.78
C LEU A 242 -27.22 59.28 6.76
N ASN A 243 -26.00 59.83 6.93
CA ASN A 243 -25.78 61.12 7.60
C ASN A 243 -25.22 62.15 6.59
N PRO A 244 -26.09 62.76 5.76
CA PRO A 244 -25.67 63.72 4.76
C PRO A 244 -25.39 65.11 5.34
N THR A 245 -25.55 65.35 6.65
CA THR A 245 -25.26 66.67 7.22
C THR A 245 -23.74 66.87 7.33
N PRO A 246 -23.16 67.80 6.55
CA PRO A 246 -21.77 68.16 6.78
C PRO A 246 -21.66 68.83 8.16
N LYS A 247 -20.54 68.61 8.88
CA LYS A 247 -20.36 69.09 10.27
C LYS A 247 -20.70 70.58 10.49
N TRP A 248 -20.57 71.42 9.46
CA TRP A 248 -20.95 72.85 9.52
C TRP A 248 -22.47 73.08 9.60
N PHE A 249 -23.30 72.13 9.13
CA PHE A 249 -24.76 72.20 9.18
C PHE A 249 -25.29 71.89 10.59
N ASP A 250 -24.64 70.97 11.30
CA ASP A 250 -24.94 70.69 12.71
C ASP A 250 -24.52 71.86 13.62
N GLU A 251 -23.40 72.53 13.32
CA GLU A 251 -22.99 73.78 13.99
C GLU A 251 -23.95 74.95 13.70
N TYR A 252 -24.51 75.04 12.49
CA TYR A 252 -25.51 76.06 12.13
C TYR A 252 -26.83 75.88 12.92
N LEU A 253 -27.30 74.64 13.06
CA LEU A 253 -28.51 74.31 13.84
C LEU A 253 -28.33 74.49 15.35
N MET A 254 -27.12 74.30 15.87
CA MET A 254 -26.78 74.52 17.28
C MET A 254 -26.50 76.00 17.59
N GLY A 255 -26.04 76.79 16.60
CA GLY A 255 -25.73 78.22 16.73
C GLY A 255 -26.95 79.15 16.73
N GLU A 256 -28.10 78.73 16.17
CA GLU A 256 -29.32 79.54 16.15
C GLU A 256 -30.12 79.56 17.48
N LYS A 257 -29.79 78.70 18.45
CA LYS A 257 -30.47 78.67 19.76
C LYS A 257 -29.93 79.68 20.79
N GLY A 258 -29.06 80.60 20.39
CA GLY A 258 -28.39 81.56 21.29
C GLY A 258 -28.87 83.02 21.23
N SER A 259 -29.90 83.36 20.46
CA SER A 259 -30.40 84.74 20.36
C SER A 259 -31.91 84.79 20.21
N ASN A 260 -32.64 84.60 21.31
CA ASN A 260 -33.96 85.21 21.58
C ASN A 260 -34.39 84.85 23.01
N GLY A 261 -34.33 85.82 23.92
CA GLY A 261 -34.79 85.72 25.31
C GLY A 261 -33.78 86.27 26.30
#